data_AF-A0A540R9T7-F1
#
_entry.id   AF-A0A540R9T7-F1
#
_cell.length_a   1.000
_cell.length_b   1.000
_cell.length_c   1.000
_cell.angle_alpha   90.00
_cell.angle_beta   90.00
_cell.angle_gamma   90.00
#
_symmetry.space_group_name_H-M   'P 1'
#
loop_
_entity.id
_entity.type
_entity.pdbx_description
1 polymer ?
#
loop_
_entity_poly.entity_id
_entity_poly.type
_entity_poly.pdbx_seq_one_letter_code
_entity_poly.pdbx_strand_id
1 'polypeptide(L)' 'MQRNESITDRSVRGAGAVVAFLLAFFAVKPKSPAGIALIVMGTILGATAALGFCPLYRLFGLNTCPINQR' A
#
# COMPACT_ATOMS: atom_id res chain seq x y z
N MET A 1 12.42 -15.55 0.06
CA MET A 1 11.69 -14.55 0.87
C MET A 1 10.23 -15.00 0.97
N GLN A 2 9.75 -15.30 2.17
CA GLN A 2 8.37 -15.80 2.36
C GLN A 2 7.38 -14.66 2.11
N ARG A 3 6.66 -14.65 0.98
CA ARG A 3 5.57 -13.70 0.74
C ARG A 3 4.35 -14.16 1.55
N ASN A 4 3.85 -13.31 2.45
CA ASN A 4 2.65 -13.54 3.28
C ASN A 4 1.43 -12.76 2.75
N GLU A 5 1.61 -11.98 1.68
CA GLU A 5 0.56 -11.22 0.99
C GLU A 5 0.26 -11.91 -0.35
N SER A 6 -1.02 -12.13 -0.66
CA SER A 6 -1.42 -12.44 -2.04
C SER A 6 -1.03 -11.29 -2.98
N ILE A 7 -0.65 -11.60 -4.23
CA ILE A 7 -0.26 -10.61 -5.26
C ILE A 7 -1.38 -9.58 -5.46
N THR A 8 -2.63 -9.99 -5.25
CA THR A 8 -3.82 -9.12 -5.32
C THR A 8 -3.79 -8.01 -4.27
N ASP A 9 -3.50 -8.31 -3.00
CA ASP A 9 -3.51 -7.31 -1.91
C ASP A 9 -2.38 -6.28 -2.07
N ARG A 10 -1.20 -6.76 -2.50
CA ARG A 10 -0.05 -5.92 -2.87
C ARG A 10 -0.37 -5.01 -4.05
N SER A 11 -1.06 -5.54 -5.06
CA SER A 11 -1.45 -4.78 -6.26
C SER A 11 -2.46 -3.70 -5.93
N VAL A 12 -3.45 -3.99 -5.07
CA VAL A 12 -4.46 -3.02 -4.63
C VAL A 12 -3.81 -1.88 -3.83
N ARG A 13 -2.90 -2.18 -2.89
CA ARG A 13 -2.19 -1.15 -2.10
C ARG A 13 -1.21 -0.35 -2.94
N GLY A 14 -0.51 -1.00 -3.88
CA GLY A 14 0.34 -0.33 -4.86
C GLY A 14 -0.47 0.60 -5.75
N ALA A 15 -1.61 0.15 -6.28
CA ALA A 15 -2.52 0.97 -7.07
C ALA A 15 -3.07 2.15 -6.26
N GLY A 16 -3.48 1.93 -5.01
CA GLY A 16 -3.94 2.98 -4.10
C GLY A 16 -2.87 4.04 -3.83
N ALA A 17 -1.60 3.63 -3.63
CA ALA A 17 -0.49 4.56 -3.47
C ALA A 17 -0.30 5.44 -4.72
N VAL A 18 -0.29 4.83 -5.91
CA VAL A 18 -0.16 5.55 -7.19
C VAL A 18 -1.30 6.56 -7.36
N VAL A 19 -2.55 6.15 -7.11
CA VAL A 19 -3.72 7.04 -7.21
C VAL A 19 -3.63 8.19 -6.21
N ALA A 20 -3.22 7.93 -4.97
CA ALA A 20 -3.06 8.98 -3.95
C ALA A 20 -1.99 10.02 -4.36
N PHE A 21 -0.85 9.58 -4.90
CA PHE A 21 0.17 10.49 -5.42
C PHE A 21 -0.33 11.29 -6.62
N LEU A 22 -1.03 10.65 -7.58
CA LEU A 22 -1.59 11.36 -8.72
C LEU A 22 -2.58 12.44 -8.29
N LEU A 23 -3.47 12.14 -7.34
CA LEU A 23 -4.40 13.13 -6.79
C LEU A 23 -3.67 14.27 -6.05
N ALA A 24 -2.63 13.97 -5.29
CA ALA A 24 -1.86 14.98 -4.57
C ALA A 24 -1.17 15.99 -5.51
N PHE A 25 -0.58 15.50 -6.61
CA PHE A 25 0.20 16.31 -7.54
C PHE A 25 -0.65 16.98 -8.61
N PHE A 26 -1.70 16.33 -9.13
CA PHE A 26 -2.51 16.85 -10.23
C PHE A 26 -3.82 17.52 -9.81
N ALA A 27 -4.43 17.11 -8.68
CA ALA A 27 -5.76 17.60 -8.29
C ALA A 27 -5.74 18.58 -7.11
N VAL A 28 -4.92 18.34 -6.07
CA VAL A 28 -5.08 19.03 -4.77
C VAL A 28 -4.01 20.11 -4.49
N LYS A 29 -2.98 20.21 -5.35
CA LYS A 29 -1.74 20.98 -5.16
C LYS A 29 -0.93 20.47 -3.95
N PRO A 30 0.35 20.10 -4.14
CA PRO A 30 1.13 19.41 -3.11
C PRO A 30 1.42 20.23 -1.85
N LYS A 31 1.32 21.57 -1.93
CA LYS A 31 1.54 22.48 -0.79
C LYS A 31 0.26 22.75 0.04
N SER A 32 -0.89 22.27 -0.42
CA SER A 32 -2.14 22.37 0.34
C SER A 32 -2.15 21.36 1.50
N PRO A 33 -2.79 21.65 2.65
CA PRO A 33 -2.93 20.69 3.74
C PRO A 33 -3.46 19.33 3.28
N ALA A 34 -4.42 19.34 2.34
CA ALA A 34 -4.98 18.12 1.75
C ALA A 34 -4.00 17.39 0.82
N GLY A 35 -3.10 18.12 0.13
CA GLY A 35 -2.06 17.53 -0.71
C GLY A 35 -0.98 16.84 0.12
N ILE A 36 -0.57 17.45 1.23
CA ILE A 36 0.37 16.85 2.19
C ILE A 36 -0.23 15.57 2.80
N ALA A 37 -1.51 15.60 3.20
CA ALA A 37 -2.19 14.42 3.73
C ALA A 37 -2.23 13.27 2.71
N LEU A 38 -2.51 13.55 1.44
CA LEU A 38 -2.49 12.56 0.36
C LEU A 38 -1.10 11.99 0.09
N ILE A 39 -0.05 12.83 0.15
CA ILE A 39 1.35 12.39 0.01
C ILE A 39 1.74 11.45 1.15
N VAL A 40 1.42 11.81 2.39
CA VAL A 40 1.69 10.97 3.57
C VAL A 40 0.92 9.64 3.48
N MET A 41 -0.34 9.67 3.06
CA MET A 41 -1.13 8.45 2.84
C MET A 41 -0.50 7.58 1.74
N GLY A 42 -0.12 8.18 0.61
CA GLY A 42 0.52 7.50 -0.52
C GLY A 42 1.87 6.89 -0.16
N THR A 43 2.71 7.58 0.63
CA THR A 43 3.99 7.02 1.10
C THR A 43 3.78 5.83 2.03
N ILE A 44 2.81 5.87 2.94
CA ILE A 44 2.51 4.75 3.84
C ILE A 44 1.99 3.54 3.05
N LEU A 45 1.05 3.75 2.13
CA LEU A 45 0.55 2.66 1.26
C LEU A 45 1.66 2.11 0.36
N GLY A 46 2.49 2.98 -0.20
CA GLY A 46 3.60 2.61 -1.08
C GLY A 46 4.70 1.82 -0.34
N ALA A 47 5.10 2.29 0.84
CA ALA A 47 6.10 1.60 1.67
C ALA A 47 5.62 0.21 2.09
N THR A 48 4.33 0.08 2.47
CA THR A 48 3.75 -1.21 2.81
C THR A 48 3.64 -2.15 1.59
N ALA A 49 3.36 -1.63 0.40
CA ALA A 49 3.35 -2.42 -0.84
C ALA A 49 4.77 -2.81 -1.33
N ALA A 50 5.78 -1.96 -1.09
CA ALA A 50 7.17 -2.19 -1.49
C ALA A 50 7.84 -3.29 -0.66
N LEU A 51 7.60 -3.30 0.65
CA LEU A 51 8.16 -4.29 1.57
C LEU A 51 7.60 -5.70 1.31
N GLY A 52 6.47 -5.85 0.61
CA GLY A 52 5.87 -7.16 0.28
C GLY A 52 5.53 -8.01 1.51
N PHE A 53 5.48 -7.35 2.66
CA PHE A 53 5.24 -7.83 4.01
C PHE A 53 4.45 -6.73 4.70
N CYS A 54 3.16 -6.94 4.95
CA CYS A 54 2.41 -6.11 5.86
C CYS A 54 2.75 -6.61 7.28
N PRO A 55 3.47 -5.82 8.09
CA PRO A 55 3.83 -6.21 9.45
C PRO A 55 2.59 -6.50 10.30
N LEU A 56 1.44 -5.90 9.97
CA LEU A 56 0.16 -6.13 10.64
C LEU A 56 -0.35 -7.56 10.42
N TYR A 57 -0.29 -8.10 9.20
CA TYR A 57 -0.72 -9.49 8.92
C TYR A 57 0.18 -10.51 9.63
N ARG A 58 1.48 -10.22 9.76
CA ARG A 58 2.40 -11.05 10.56
C ARG A 58 2.11 -10.96 12.06
N LEU A 59 1.77 -9.78 12.55
CA LEU A 59 1.42 -9.55 13.96
C LEU A 59 0.11 -10.24 14.34
N PHE A 60 -0.84 -10.31 13.39
CA PHE A 60 -2.11 -11.03 13.54
C PHE A 60 -2.05 -12.50 13.08
N GLY A 61 -0.91 -12.99 12.59
CA GLY A 61 -0.75 -14.39 12.13
C GLY A 61 -1.64 -14.78 10.94
N LEU A 62 -2.18 -13.80 10.22
CA LEU A 62 -3.12 -14.01 9.11
C LEU A 62 -2.33 -14.13 7.80
N ASN A 63 -2.56 -15.23 7.09
CA ASN A 63 -2.00 -15.50 5.76
C ASN A 63 -3.11 -15.35 4.72
N THR A 64 -2.99 -14.38 3.81
CA THR A 64 -3.92 -14.24 2.67
C THR A 64 -3.47 -15.02 1.44
N CYS A 65 -2.39 -15.80 1.55
CA CYS A 65 -1.93 -16.67 0.48
C CYS A 65 -3.05 -17.65 0.08
N PRO A 66 -3.33 -17.79 -1.23
CA PRO A 66 -4.28 -18.77 -1.71
C PRO A 66 -3.84 -20.17 -1.32
N ILE A 67 -4.80 -21.02 -0.95
CA ILE A 67 -4.61 -22.38 -0.41
C ILE A 67 -3.74 -23.27 -1.34
N ASN A 68 -3.69 -22.93 -2.63
CA ASN A 68 -2.92 -23.59 -3.69
C ASN A 68 -1.40 -23.25 -3.71
N GLN A 69 -0.94 -22.26 -2.95
CA GLN A 69 0.49 -21.91 -2.87
C GLN A 69 1.12 -22.20 -1.49
N ARG A 70 0.51 -23.10 -0.71
CA ARG A 70 1.10 -23.57 0.55
C ARG A 70 2.28 -24.52 0.32
#